data_AF-A0A1F1A353-F1
#
_entry.id   AF-A0A1F1A353-F1
#
_cell.length_a   1.000
_cell.length_b   1.000
_cell.length_c   1.000
_cell.angle_alpha   90.00
_cell.angle_beta   90.00
_cell.angle_gamma   90.00
#
_symmetry.space_group_name_H-M   'P 1'
#
loop_
_entity.id
_entity.type
_entity.pdbx_description
1 polymer ?
#
loop_
_entity_poly.entity_id
_entity_poly.type
_entity_poly.pdbx_seq_one_letter_code
_entity_poly.pdbx_strand_id
1 'polypeptide(L)'
;MRHYTKNQMDHFRQQLQLLILGKGLTRKELSRNLYRGEQTIQEWITKDDINPSHVQELCEYFGIEEKILMGDPEILADYKLYDRDKYICTGTLKELSRITGKDSALLKYYIHLNEQGRNAGHLKLERVIEDET
;
A
#
# COMPACT_ATOMS: atom_id res chain seq x y z
N MET A 1 -12.47 -12.82 1.29
CA MET A 1 -12.49 -11.35 1.16
C MET A 1 -11.18 -10.85 1.76
N ARG A 2 -10.31 -10.22 0.97
CA ARG A 2 -9.07 -9.63 1.51
C ARG A 2 -9.43 -8.29 2.15
N HIS A 3 -8.88 -8.01 3.34
CA HIS A 3 -9.15 -6.74 4.03
C HIS A 3 -8.29 -5.59 3.52
N TYR A 4 -7.13 -5.92 2.95
CA TYR A 4 -6.13 -4.96 2.48
C TYR A 4 -5.73 -5.29 1.04
N THR A 5 -5.38 -4.25 0.29
CA THR A 5 -4.88 -4.43 -1.09
C THR A 5 -3.51 -5.08 -1.10
N LYS A 6 -3.09 -5.59 -2.26
CA LYS A 6 -1.74 -6.13 -2.41
C LYS A 6 -0.66 -5.10 -2.04
N ASN A 7 -0.81 -3.86 -2.48
CA ASN A 7 0.17 -2.81 -2.20
C ASN A 7 0.23 -2.46 -0.71
N GLN A 8 -0.89 -2.52 0.01
CA GLN A 8 -0.90 -2.37 1.47
C GLN A 8 -0.18 -3.54 2.16
N MET A 9 -0.36 -4.77 1.69
CA MET A 9 0.35 -5.93 2.23
C MET A 9 1.85 -5.91 1.93
N ASP A 10 2.26 -5.40 0.76
CA ASP A 10 3.67 -5.19 0.42
C ASP A 10 4.30 -4.12 1.33
N HIS A 11 3.61 -2.99 1.53
CA HIS A 11 4.03 -1.94 2.47
C HIS A 11 4.10 -2.47 3.90
N PHE A 12 3.06 -3.16 4.37
CA PHE A 12 2.99 -3.77 5.71
C PHE A 12 4.20 -4.65 6.01
N ARG A 13 4.53 -5.59 5.13
CA ARG A 13 5.64 -6.52 5.34
C ARG A 13 6.98 -5.82 5.43
N GLN A 14 7.19 -4.77 4.64
CA GLN A 14 8.40 -3.95 4.71
C GLN A 14 8.43 -3.14 6.01
N GLN A 15 7.33 -2.48 6.33
CA GLN A 15 7.23 -1.60 7.49
C GLN A 15 7.35 -2.37 8.81
N LEU A 16 6.72 -3.54 8.92
CA LEU A 16 6.85 -4.41 10.09
C LEU A 16 8.31 -4.81 10.32
N GLN A 17 9.04 -5.16 9.25
CA GLN A 17 10.47 -5.48 9.37
C GLN A 17 11.30 -4.27 9.82
N LEU A 18 11.01 -3.08 9.31
CA LEU A 18 11.68 -1.84 9.74
C LEU A 18 11.39 -1.51 11.20
N LEU A 19 10.16 -1.71 11.68
CA LEU A 19 9.79 -1.49 13.08
C LEU A 19 10.50 -2.45 14.04
N ILE A 20 10.56 -3.73 13.66
CA ILE A 20 11.29 -4.77 14.41
C ILE A 20 12.77 -4.37 14.53
N LEU A 21 13.41 -4.03 13.40
CA LEU A 21 14.81 -3.62 13.36
C LEU A 21 15.05 -2.31 14.13
N GLY A 22 14.17 -1.32 13.98
CA GLY A 22 14.27 -0.02 14.65
C GLY A 22 14.14 -0.08 16.17
N LYS A 23 13.45 -1.10 16.70
CA LYS A 23 13.38 -1.40 18.13
C LYS A 23 14.50 -2.33 18.61
N GLY A 24 15.39 -2.78 17.72
CA GLY A 24 16.45 -3.74 18.05
C GLY A 24 15.93 -5.13 18.42
N LEU A 25 14.74 -5.49 17.94
CA LEU A 25 14.10 -6.77 18.24
C LEU A 25 14.43 -7.82 17.19
N THR A 26 14.44 -9.07 17.62
CA THR A 26 14.33 -10.24 16.76
C THR A 26 12.87 -10.65 16.59
N ARG A 27 12.56 -11.45 15.55
CA ARG A 27 11.21 -12.02 15.36
C ARG A 27 10.75 -12.86 16.57
N LYS A 28 11.71 -13.56 17.20
CA LYS A 28 11.47 -14.38 18.39
C LYS A 28 11.12 -13.54 19.62
N GLU A 29 11.80 -12.42 19.82
CA GLU A 29 11.46 -11.48 20.88
C GLU A 29 10.10 -10.82 20.64
N LEU A 30 9.79 -10.44 19.40
CA LEU A 30 8.46 -9.95 19.06
C LEU A 30 7.37 -10.98 19.37
N SER A 31 7.59 -12.24 18.99
CA SER A 31 6.69 -13.36 19.31
C SER A 31 6.45 -13.48 20.82
N ARG A 32 7.51 -13.43 21.64
CA ARG A 32 7.39 -13.49 23.11
C ARG A 32 6.64 -12.29 23.66
N ASN A 33 6.93 -11.09 23.18
CA ASN A 33 6.35 -9.85 23.68
C ASN A 33 4.86 -9.74 23.35
N LEU A 34 4.44 -10.29 22.21
CA LEU A 34 3.03 -10.36 21.80
C LEU A 34 2.31 -11.61 22.33
N TYR A 35 2.99 -12.49 23.07
CA TYR A 35 2.46 -13.80 23.48
C TYR A 35 1.91 -14.62 22.29
N ARG A 36 2.57 -14.51 21.14
CA ARG A 36 2.25 -15.23 19.89
C ARG A 36 3.30 -16.28 19.59
N GLY A 37 2.93 -17.30 18.81
CA GLY A 37 3.91 -18.27 18.29
C GLY A 37 4.82 -17.63 17.25
N GLU A 38 6.07 -18.10 17.14
CA GLU A 38 7.01 -17.65 16.11
C GLU A 38 6.45 -17.83 14.69
N GLN A 39 5.63 -18.88 14.50
CA GLN A 39 4.90 -19.12 13.25
C GLN A 39 3.97 -17.97 12.88
N THR A 40 3.25 -17.39 13.84
CA THR A 40 2.34 -16.26 13.57
C THR A 40 3.11 -15.05 13.05
N ILE A 41 4.27 -14.74 13.65
CA ILE A 41 5.12 -13.64 13.18
C ILE A 41 5.66 -13.93 11.78
N GLN A 42 6.07 -15.18 11.53
CA GLN A 42 6.52 -15.59 10.21
C GLN A 42 5.41 -15.42 9.16
N GLU A 43 4.19 -15.81 9.50
CA GLU A 43 3.03 -15.68 8.61
C GLU A 43 2.73 -14.22 8.27
N TRP A 44 2.78 -13.29 9.22
CA TRP A 44 2.62 -11.86 8.93
C TRP A 44 3.66 -11.33 7.95
N ILE A 45 4.88 -11.89 7.94
CA ILE A 45 5.95 -11.45 7.04
C ILE A 45 5.85 -12.11 5.66
N THR A 46 5.17 -13.25 5.52
CA THR A 46 5.17 -14.01 4.27
C THR A 46 3.83 -14.10 3.56
N LYS A 47 2.70 -14.01 4.28
CA LYS A 47 1.37 -14.17 3.68
C LYS A 47 0.92 -12.88 2.99
N ASP A 48 0.03 -13.06 2.01
CA ASP A 48 -0.57 -11.98 1.22
C ASP A 48 -1.82 -11.38 1.87
N ASP A 49 -2.14 -11.76 3.11
CA ASP A 49 -3.26 -11.23 3.87
C ASP A 49 -2.99 -11.27 5.38
N ILE A 50 -3.68 -10.41 6.12
CA ILE A 50 -3.61 -10.33 7.58
C ILE A 50 -4.97 -9.91 8.14
N ASN A 51 -5.37 -10.54 9.24
CA ASN A 51 -6.58 -10.14 9.96
C ASN A 51 -6.40 -8.72 10.55
N PRO A 52 -7.35 -7.78 10.37
CA PRO A 52 -7.31 -6.46 10.97
C PRO A 52 -7.05 -6.45 12.48
N SER A 53 -7.51 -7.46 13.24
CA SER A 53 -7.22 -7.55 14.68
C SER A 53 -5.72 -7.68 14.99
N HIS A 54 -4.96 -8.39 14.16
CA HIS A 54 -3.51 -8.49 14.30
C HIS A 54 -2.80 -7.18 13.93
N VAL A 55 -3.36 -6.42 12.98
CA VAL A 55 -2.85 -5.09 12.63
C VAL A 55 -3.02 -4.15 13.82
N GLN A 56 -4.18 -4.16 14.47
CA GLN A 56 -4.43 -3.37 15.69
C GLN A 56 -3.49 -3.76 16.83
N GLU A 57 -3.31 -5.06 17.08
CA GLU A 57 -2.36 -5.58 18.08
C GLU A 57 -0.93 -5.06 17.85
N LEU A 58 -0.46 -5.08 16.59
CA LEU A 58 0.84 -4.55 16.22
C LEU A 58 0.92 -3.03 16.40
N CYS A 59 -0.13 -2.30 16.02
CA CYS A 59 -0.22 -0.85 16.19
C CYS A 59 -0.12 -0.45 17.66
N GLU A 60 -0.87 -1.13 18.54
CA GLU A 60 -0.82 -0.93 19.99
C GLU A 60 0.57 -1.22 20.55
N TYR A 61 1.17 -2.36 20.17
CA TYR A 61 2.50 -2.74 20.64
C TYR A 61 3.59 -1.73 20.24
N PHE A 62 3.56 -1.26 19.00
CA PHE A 62 4.55 -0.28 18.51
C PHE A 62 4.20 1.17 18.87
N GLY A 63 2.98 1.45 19.32
CA GLY A 63 2.47 2.79 19.61
C GLY A 63 2.34 3.64 18.34
N ILE A 64 1.86 3.06 17.24
CA ILE A 64 1.72 3.71 15.94
C ILE A 64 0.29 3.60 15.41
N GLU A 65 -0.06 4.48 14.49
CA GLU A 65 -1.34 4.40 13.77
C GLU A 65 -1.31 3.33 12.68
N GLU A 66 -2.47 2.74 12.39
CA GLU A 66 -2.64 1.74 11.32
C GLU A 66 -2.13 2.24 9.97
N LYS A 67 -2.39 3.52 9.65
CA LYS A 67 -1.93 4.14 8.41
C LYS A 67 -0.41 4.16 8.25
N ILE A 68 0.35 4.18 9.35
CA ILE A 68 1.81 4.07 9.31
C ILE A 68 2.22 2.64 8.97
N LEU A 69 1.54 1.67 9.59
CA LEU A 69 1.85 0.25 9.44
C LEU A 69 1.42 -0.32 8.09
N MET A 70 0.19 -0.03 7.65
CA MET A 70 -0.41 -0.53 6.40
C MET A 70 -0.19 0.38 5.20
N GLY A 71 0.20 1.64 5.45
CA GLY A 71 0.31 2.66 4.42
C GLY A 71 -1.03 3.30 4.07
N ASP A 72 -0.97 4.43 3.37
CA ASP A 72 -2.15 5.18 2.93
C ASP A 72 -2.78 4.53 1.69
N PRO A 73 -4.05 4.08 1.75
CA PRO A 73 -4.75 3.47 0.61
C PRO A 73 -4.80 4.37 -0.63
N GLU A 74 -4.85 5.69 -0.47
CA GLU A 74 -4.87 6.62 -1.60
C GLU A 74 -3.49 6.76 -2.26
N ILE A 75 -2.42 6.70 -1.46
CA ILE A 75 -1.05 6.79 -1.97
C ILE A 75 -0.64 5.48 -2.64
N LEU A 76 -1.07 4.36 -2.06
CA LEU A 76 -0.76 3.01 -2.54
C LEU A 76 -1.74 2.51 -3.61
N ALA A 77 -2.76 3.28 -3.98
CA ALA A 77 -3.67 2.94 -5.05
C ALA A 77 -2.93 2.87 -6.40
N ASP A 78 -3.25 1.84 -7.18
CA ASP A 78 -2.81 1.73 -8.55
C ASP A 78 -3.73 2.49 -9.50
N TYR A 79 -3.12 3.03 -10.55
CA TYR A 79 -3.80 3.73 -11.62
C TYR A 79 -3.33 3.18 -12.96
N LYS A 80 -4.29 2.97 -13.87
CA LYS A 80 -4.00 2.73 -15.28
C LYS A 80 -3.67 4.06 -15.94
N LEU A 81 -2.52 4.13 -16.59
CA LEU A 81 -2.08 5.27 -17.36
C LEU A 81 -2.38 5.03 -18.84
N TYR A 82 -3.03 6.02 -19.45
CA TYR A 82 -3.28 6.08 -20.88
C TYR A 82 -2.66 7.34 -21.48
N ASP A 83 -2.16 7.23 -22.71
CA ASP A 83 -1.76 8.36 -23.55
C ASP A 83 -2.52 8.28 -24.88
N ARG A 84 -3.27 9.33 -25.21
CA ARG A 84 -4.18 9.38 -26.38
C ARG A 84 -5.08 8.14 -26.44
N ASP A 85 -5.70 7.82 -25.31
CA ASP A 85 -6.59 6.66 -25.09
C ASP A 85 -5.93 5.28 -25.27
N LYS A 86 -4.61 5.22 -25.47
CA LYS A 86 -3.86 3.97 -25.52
C LYS A 86 -3.30 3.65 -24.14
N TYR A 87 -3.59 2.46 -23.63
CA TYR A 87 -3.01 1.97 -22.38
C TYR A 87 -1.48 1.89 -22.49
N ILE A 88 -0.80 2.41 -21.46
CA ILE A 88 0.65 2.41 -21.35
C ILE A 88 1.11 1.45 -20.27
N CYS A 89 0.67 1.66 -19.02
CA CYS A 89 1.06 0.84 -17.87
C CYS A 89 0.08 1.03 -16.71
N THR A 90 0.27 0.24 -15.65
CA THR A 90 -0.43 0.37 -14.37
C THR A 90 0.60 0.51 -13.26
N GLY A 91 0.33 1.37 -12.29
CA GLY A 91 1.15 1.47 -11.08
C GLY A 91 0.69 2.61 -10.17
N THR A 92 1.40 2.78 -9.06
CA THR A 92 1.14 3.85 -8.09
C THR A 92 1.46 5.22 -8.68
N LEU A 93 0.91 6.28 -8.11
CA LEU A 93 1.23 7.66 -8.54
C LEU A 93 2.73 7.99 -8.48
N LYS A 94 3.45 7.37 -7.55
CA LYS A 94 4.90 7.51 -7.41
C LYS A 94 5.64 6.87 -8.58
N GLU A 95 5.21 5.71 -9.03
CA GLU A 95 5.79 5.01 -10.18
C GLU A 95 5.44 5.70 -11.49
N LEU A 96 4.16 6.07 -11.66
CA LEU A 96 3.70 6.80 -12.84
C LEU A 96 4.37 8.16 -12.96
N SER A 97 4.63 8.85 -11.85
CA SER A 97 5.41 10.09 -11.82
C SER A 97 6.80 9.90 -12.41
N ARG A 98 7.49 8.80 -12.07
CA ARG A 98 8.82 8.48 -12.62
C ARG A 98 8.76 8.14 -14.10
N ILE A 99 7.74 7.41 -14.54
CA ILE A 99 7.58 6.99 -15.94
C ILE A 99 7.26 8.21 -16.84
N THR A 100 6.34 9.06 -16.39
CA THR A 100 5.85 10.21 -17.17
C THR A 100 6.73 11.46 -17.03
N GLY A 101 7.62 11.49 -16.03
CA GLY A 101 8.37 12.68 -15.64
C GLY A 101 7.50 13.80 -15.08
N LYS A 102 6.24 13.51 -14.70
CA LYS A 102 5.31 14.47 -14.11
C LYS A 102 5.32 14.37 -12.60
N ASP A 103 5.10 15.50 -11.93
CA ASP A 103 4.94 15.51 -10.48
C ASP A 103 3.67 14.77 -10.04
N SER A 104 3.72 14.09 -8.90
CA SER A 104 2.57 13.33 -8.39
C SER A 104 1.36 14.22 -8.11
N ALA A 105 1.52 15.48 -7.70
CA ALA A 105 0.40 16.40 -7.50
C ALA A 105 -0.28 16.75 -8.82
N LEU A 106 0.48 16.88 -9.91
CA LEU A 106 -0.08 17.07 -11.25
C LEU A 106 -0.87 15.84 -11.71
N LEU A 107 -0.34 14.64 -11.47
CA LEU A 107 -1.07 13.40 -11.77
C LEU A 107 -2.36 13.28 -10.95
N LYS A 108 -2.35 13.66 -9.67
CA LYS A 108 -3.57 13.74 -8.85
C LYS A 108 -4.59 14.71 -9.42
N TYR A 109 -4.14 15.88 -9.88
CA TYR A 109 -5.00 16.84 -10.55
C TYR A 109 -5.62 16.26 -11.84
N TYR A 110 -4.86 15.48 -12.61
CA TYR A 110 -5.36 14.81 -13.81
C TYR A 110 -6.43 13.78 -13.50
N ILE A 111 -6.23 12.97 -12.47
CA ILE A 111 -7.25 12.04 -11.95
C ILE A 111 -8.54 12.80 -11.64
N HIS A 112 -8.44 13.90 -10.89
CA HIS A 112 -9.61 14.72 -10.53
C HIS A 112 -10.36 15.25 -11.76
N LEU A 113 -9.63 15.68 -12.81
CA LEU A 113 -10.25 16.08 -14.07
C LEU A 113 -10.92 14.91 -14.78
N ASN A 114 -10.26 13.74 -14.83
CA ASN A 114 -10.78 12.55 -15.48
C ASN A 114 -12.06 12.03 -14.79
N GLU A 115 -12.14 12.09 -13.46
CA GLU A 115 -13.33 11.76 -12.67
C GLU A 115 -14.51 12.70 -12.98
N GLN A 116 -14.23 13.94 -13.38
CA GLN A 116 -15.23 14.90 -13.85
C GLN A 116 -15.58 14.76 -15.34
N GLY A 117 -15.04 13.75 -16.03
CA GLY A 117 -15.22 13.56 -17.48
C GLY A 117 -14.46 14.60 -18.32
N ARG A 118 -13.46 15.28 -17.75
CA ARG A 118 -12.65 16.30 -18.43
C ARG A 118 -11.31 15.70 -18.87
N ASN A 119 -10.79 16.21 -19.98
CA ASN A 119 -9.49 15.79 -20.50
C ASN A 119 -8.35 16.54 -19.81
N ALA A 120 -7.38 15.80 -19.31
CA ALA A 120 -6.14 16.30 -18.73
C ALA A 120 -5.00 16.31 -19.78
N GLY A 121 -5.23 17.02 -20.88
CA GLY A 121 -4.35 16.96 -22.04
C GLY A 121 -4.46 15.62 -22.77
N HIS A 122 -3.33 15.00 -23.11
CA HIS A 122 -3.26 13.68 -23.77
C HIS A 122 -3.21 12.51 -22.79
N LEU A 123 -2.94 12.79 -21.50
CA LEU A 123 -2.85 11.75 -20.48
C LEU A 123 -4.21 11.56 -19.80
N LYS A 124 -4.51 10.31 -19.49
CA LYS A 124 -5.67 9.91 -18.69
C LYS A 124 -5.23 8.89 -17.65
N LEU A 125 -5.67 9.08 -16.42
CA LEU A 125 -5.42 8.17 -15.31
C LEU A 125 -6.75 7.66 -14.75
N GLU A 126 -6.87 6.35 -14.60
CA GLU A 126 -8.06 5.71 -14.05
C GLU A 126 -7.66 4.83 -12.87
N ARG A 127 -8.33 5.00 -11.74
CA ARG A 127 -8.06 4.20 -10.53
C ARG A 127 -8.39 2.73 -10.82
N VAL A 128 -7.48 1.84 -10.45
CA VAL A 128 -7.74 0.40 -10.44
C VAL A 128 -8.59 0.10 -9.21
N ILE A 129 -9.78 -0.42 -9.45
CA ILE A 129 -10.61 -1.03 -8.40
C ILE A 129 -10.22 -2.50 -8.40
N GLU A 130 -9.59 -2.96 -7.31
CA GLU A 130 -9.36 -4.39 -7.11
C GLU A 130 -10.71 -5.03 -6.81
N ASP A 131 -11.41 -5.49 -7.85
CA ASP A 131 -12.59 -6.33 -7.68
C ASP A 131 -12.17 -7.69 -7.08
N GLU A 132 -12.92 -8.13 -6.07
CA GLU A 132 -12.75 -9.38 -5.34
C GLU A 132 -12.71 -10.59 -6.29
N THR A 133 -11.51 -11.09 -6.60
CA THR A 133 -11.31 -12.47 -7.06
C THR A 133 -11.06 -13.40 -5.89
#